data_AF-A0A2E1CSS2-F1
#
_entry.id   AF-A0A2E1CSS2-F1
#
_cell.length_a   1.000
_cell.length_b   1.000
_cell.length_c   1.000
_cell.angle_alpha   90.00
_cell.angle_beta   90.00
_cell.angle_gamma   90.00
#
_symmetry.space_group_name_H-M   'P 1'
#
loop_
_entity.id
_entity.type
_entity.pdbx_description
1 polymer ?
#
loop_
_entity_poly.entity_id
_entity_poly.type
_entity_poly.pdbx_seq_one_letter_code
_entity_poly.pdbx_strand_id
1 'polypeptide(L)'
;MSTPTTTELLDAIGVLYSHILISINTNHPKAPVGTSLHDFADGNGRIPAYKHINPNGSIGGWVAVTAYVAPTCHIAKDATVFGYARVEDYARIEGSARVHEFARVYGHAKIRGDSQISGYARIFENATVCGYAQVTGKSMVFGNAVIATYAKIMDFAKIFGHAVISGVVRIDGITEVSGHTMLK
;
A
#
# COMPACT_ATOMS: atom_id res chain seq x y z
N MET A 1 27.72 -39.01 4.23
CA MET A 1 26.73 -37.93 4.28
C MET A 1 26.70 -37.29 2.91
N SER A 2 25.55 -37.33 2.23
CA SER A 2 25.39 -36.72 0.90
C SER A 2 25.46 -35.20 1.01
N THR A 3 26.22 -34.57 0.10
CA THR A 3 26.24 -33.11 -0.02
C THR A 3 24.87 -32.63 -0.50
N PRO A 4 24.27 -31.61 0.14
CA PRO A 4 22.99 -31.08 -0.30
C PRO A 4 23.09 -30.55 -1.73
N THR A 5 22.02 -30.77 -2.49
CA THR A 5 21.89 -30.26 -3.86
C THR A 5 21.76 -28.74 -3.87
N THR A 6 22.10 -28.11 -4.99
CA THR A 6 21.97 -26.66 -5.16
C THR A 6 20.54 -26.16 -4.93
N THR A 7 19.54 -26.99 -5.26
CA THR A 7 18.11 -26.70 -5.03
C THR A 7 17.76 -26.76 -3.54
N GLU A 8 18.23 -27.75 -2.79
CA GLU A 8 18.03 -27.83 -1.34
C GLU A 8 18.70 -26.66 -0.60
N LEU A 9 19.87 -26.22 -1.09
CA LEU A 9 20.54 -25.03 -0.58
C LEU A 9 19.74 -23.75 -0.85
N LEU A 10 19.14 -23.60 -2.04
CA LEU A 10 18.30 -22.45 -2.39
C LEU A 10 16.99 -22.42 -1.59
N ASP A 11 16.35 -23.57 -1.39
CA ASP A 11 15.15 -23.70 -0.56
C ASP A 11 15.48 -23.42 0.91
N ALA A 12 16.60 -23.93 1.41
CA ALA A 12 17.08 -23.63 2.77
C ALA A 12 17.42 -22.14 2.95
N ILE A 13 18.05 -21.50 1.96
CA ILE A 13 18.32 -20.05 1.97
C ILE A 13 17.00 -19.26 1.92
N GLY A 14 16.02 -19.67 1.11
CA GLY A 14 14.71 -19.02 1.05
C GLY A 14 13.92 -19.13 2.36
N VAL A 15 13.93 -20.31 2.99
CA VAL A 15 13.33 -20.52 4.31
C VAL A 15 14.08 -19.73 5.39
N LEU A 16 15.42 -19.68 5.34
CA LEU A 16 16.22 -18.90 6.28
C LEU A 16 16.04 -17.39 6.09
N TYR A 17 15.91 -16.89 4.85
CA TYR A 17 15.60 -15.49 4.55
C TYR A 17 14.23 -15.09 5.08
N SER A 18 13.23 -15.96 4.92
CA SER A 18 11.90 -15.72 5.47
C SER A 18 11.94 -15.68 7.01
N HIS A 19 12.69 -16.58 7.67
CA HIS A 19 12.84 -16.59 9.12
C HIS A 19 13.65 -15.40 9.66
N ILE A 20 14.70 -14.96 8.94
CA ILE A 20 15.53 -13.82 9.33
C ILE A 20 14.74 -12.51 9.19
N LEU A 21 14.00 -12.29 8.10
CA LEU A 21 13.16 -11.09 7.96
C LEU A 21 12.01 -11.04 8.98
N ILE A 22 11.46 -12.21 9.36
CA ILE A 22 10.44 -12.30 10.43
C ILE A 22 11.01 -11.90 11.80
N SER A 23 12.32 -12.04 12.06
CA SER A 23 12.89 -11.80 13.39
C SER A 23 13.33 -10.35 13.67
N ILE A 24 13.44 -9.49 12.66
CA ILE A 24 14.01 -8.12 12.82
C ILE A 24 12.95 -7.02 13.03
N ASN A 25 11.65 -7.33 12.91
CA ASN A 25 10.59 -6.34 13.13
C ASN A 25 9.48 -6.91 14.02
N THR A 26 9.60 -6.68 15.33
CA THR A 26 8.70 -7.18 16.38
C THR A 26 7.27 -6.61 16.32
N ASN A 27 6.99 -5.66 15.42
CA ASN A 27 5.65 -5.12 15.16
C ASN A 27 5.00 -5.66 13.87
N HIS A 28 5.64 -6.61 13.18
CA HIS A 28 5.10 -7.22 11.98
C HIS A 28 4.41 -8.54 12.35
N PRO A 29 3.07 -8.65 12.24
CA PRO A 29 2.42 -9.93 12.43
C PRO A 29 2.92 -10.91 11.35
N LYS A 30 3.12 -12.17 11.76
CA LYS A 30 3.57 -13.26 10.89
C LYS A 30 2.68 -13.33 9.65
N ALA A 31 3.31 -13.43 8.48
CA ALA A 31 2.60 -13.67 7.22
C ALA A 31 1.69 -14.92 7.36
N PRO A 32 0.48 -14.92 6.77
CA PRO A 32 -0.41 -16.07 6.82
C PRO A 32 0.25 -17.33 6.24
N VAL A 33 -0.12 -18.49 6.78
CA VAL A 33 0.28 -19.80 6.22
C VAL A 33 -0.37 -19.95 4.84
N GLY A 34 0.43 -20.04 3.77
CA GLY A 34 -0.05 -20.17 2.39
C GLY A 34 0.48 -19.13 1.39
N THR A 35 1.76 -18.76 1.50
CA THR A 35 2.39 -17.81 0.58
C THR A 35 2.78 -18.46 -0.75
N SER A 36 2.72 -17.70 -1.85
CA SER A 36 3.21 -18.08 -3.18
C SER A 36 4.05 -16.97 -3.79
N LEU A 37 4.86 -17.28 -4.81
CA LEU A 37 5.64 -16.27 -5.52
C LEU A 37 4.76 -15.44 -6.46
N HIS A 38 4.70 -14.13 -6.23
CA HIS A 38 3.95 -13.18 -7.05
C HIS A 38 4.86 -12.08 -7.59
N ASP A 39 4.64 -11.68 -8.84
CA ASP A 39 5.30 -10.54 -9.46
C ASP A 39 4.38 -9.32 -9.33
N PHE A 40 4.82 -8.30 -8.59
CA PHE A 40 4.08 -7.04 -8.46
C PHE A 40 4.28 -6.10 -9.66
N ALA A 41 5.06 -6.51 -10.67
CA ALA A 41 5.43 -5.70 -11.83
C ALA A 41 6.11 -4.38 -11.42
N ASP A 42 6.98 -4.44 -10.41
CA ASP A 42 7.79 -3.31 -9.91
C ASP A 42 9.25 -3.38 -10.40
N GLY A 43 9.58 -4.37 -11.25
CA GLY A 43 10.93 -4.61 -11.76
C GLY A 43 11.84 -5.41 -10.83
N ASN A 44 11.38 -5.79 -9.63
CA ASN A 44 12.19 -6.54 -8.65
C ASN A 44 11.98 -8.06 -8.72
N GLY A 45 11.16 -8.53 -9.67
CA GLY A 45 10.86 -9.94 -9.87
C GLY A 45 9.86 -10.49 -8.85
N ARG A 46 9.75 -11.83 -8.80
CA ARG A 46 8.75 -12.51 -7.98
C ARG A 46 9.20 -12.60 -6.52
N ILE A 47 8.33 -12.18 -5.61
CA ILE A 47 8.54 -12.27 -4.16
C ILE A 47 7.41 -13.06 -3.48
N PRO A 48 7.64 -13.61 -2.27
CA PRO A 48 6.57 -14.24 -1.51
C PRO A 48 5.43 -13.26 -1.20
N ALA A 49 4.21 -13.70 -1.48
CA ALA A 49 2.98 -12.93 -1.28
C ALA A 49 1.78 -13.86 -1.00
N TYR A 50 0.68 -13.29 -0.54
CA TYR A 50 -0.57 -13.99 -0.27
C TYR A 50 -1.76 -13.15 -0.73
N LYS A 51 -2.93 -13.77 -0.86
CA LYS A 51 -4.18 -13.05 -1.08
C LYS A 51 -4.80 -12.67 0.26
N HIS A 52 -5.16 -11.40 0.42
CA HIS A 52 -5.88 -10.95 1.60
C HIS A 52 -7.28 -11.59 1.68
N ILE A 53 -7.78 -11.87 2.87
CA ILE A 53 -9.18 -12.27 3.09
C ILE A 53 -9.92 -11.09 3.69
N ASN A 54 -10.89 -10.58 2.94
CA ASN A 54 -11.69 -9.44 3.35
C ASN A 54 -12.61 -9.80 4.53
N PRO A 55 -13.10 -8.81 5.30
CA PRO A 55 -14.01 -9.03 6.44
C PRO A 55 -15.25 -9.85 6.11
N ASN A 56 -15.72 -9.82 4.86
CA ASN A 56 -16.87 -10.58 4.37
C ASN A 56 -16.51 -12.00 3.88
N GLY A 57 -15.27 -12.46 4.09
CA GLY A 57 -14.77 -13.75 3.65
C GLY A 57 -14.35 -13.83 2.18
N SER A 58 -14.52 -12.76 1.40
CA SER A 58 -14.07 -12.76 -0.01
C SER A 58 -12.55 -12.69 -0.13
N ILE A 59 -12.01 -13.35 -1.16
CA ILE A 59 -10.58 -13.29 -1.50
C ILE A 59 -10.28 -11.93 -2.17
N GLY A 60 -9.44 -11.15 -1.52
CA GLY A 60 -9.01 -9.81 -1.91
C GLY A 60 -7.74 -9.77 -2.75
N GLY A 61 -7.05 -8.64 -2.73
CA GLY A 61 -5.83 -8.36 -3.53
C GLY A 61 -4.57 -9.09 -3.07
N TRP A 62 -3.47 -8.90 -3.80
CA TRP A 62 -2.16 -9.46 -3.44
C TRP A 62 -1.46 -8.60 -2.39
N VAL A 63 -0.89 -9.25 -1.39
CA VAL A 63 -0.14 -8.62 -0.31
C VAL A 63 1.23 -9.29 -0.20
N ALA A 64 2.32 -8.53 -0.33
CA ALA A 64 3.67 -9.03 -0.10
C ALA A 64 3.85 -9.43 1.36
N VAL A 65 4.66 -10.46 1.65
CA VAL A 65 4.93 -10.87 3.04
C VAL A 65 5.61 -9.78 3.88
N THR A 66 6.25 -8.82 3.23
CA THR A 66 6.90 -7.65 3.85
C THR A 66 5.95 -6.49 4.14
N ALA A 67 4.72 -6.55 3.62
CA ALA A 67 3.68 -5.55 3.85
C ALA A 67 2.65 -6.07 4.87
N TYR A 68 1.94 -5.14 5.51
CA TYR A 68 0.91 -5.45 6.49
C TYR A 68 -0.46 -4.92 6.07
N VAL A 69 -1.47 -5.78 6.14
CA VAL A 69 -2.88 -5.42 5.96
C VAL A 69 -3.68 -5.97 7.13
N ALA A 70 -4.40 -5.10 7.85
CA ALA A 70 -5.24 -5.53 8.97
C ALA A 70 -6.45 -6.36 8.48
N PRO A 71 -6.92 -7.36 9.25
CA PRO A 71 -8.09 -8.18 8.88
C PRO A 71 -9.38 -7.38 8.63
N THR A 72 -9.49 -6.18 9.22
CA THR A 72 -10.61 -5.26 9.08
C THR A 72 -10.62 -4.47 7.76
N CYS A 73 -9.49 -4.45 7.04
CA CYS A 73 -9.37 -3.75 5.77
C CYS A 73 -10.02 -4.51 4.61
N HIS A 74 -10.52 -3.78 3.62
CA HIS A 74 -10.98 -4.35 2.36
C HIS A 74 -9.95 -4.10 1.25
N ILE A 75 -9.48 -5.17 0.61
CA ILE A 75 -8.58 -5.11 -0.55
C ILE A 75 -9.29 -5.77 -1.72
N ALA A 76 -9.54 -5.01 -2.79
CA ALA A 76 -10.13 -5.54 -4.02
C ALA A 76 -9.18 -6.52 -4.72
N LYS A 77 -9.75 -7.42 -5.53
CA LYS A 77 -9.03 -8.54 -6.17
C LYS A 77 -7.78 -8.11 -6.95
N ASP A 78 -7.84 -6.95 -7.60
CA ASP A 78 -6.79 -6.43 -8.49
C ASP A 78 -5.90 -5.37 -7.81
N ALA A 79 -6.22 -4.99 -6.56
CA ALA A 79 -5.37 -4.12 -5.77
C ALA A 79 -4.14 -4.86 -5.26
N THR A 80 -3.05 -4.12 -5.07
CA THR A 80 -1.78 -4.67 -4.58
C THR A 80 -1.21 -3.84 -3.44
N VAL A 81 -0.70 -4.54 -2.42
CA VAL A 81 0.00 -3.94 -1.27
C VAL A 81 1.35 -4.62 -1.12
N PHE A 82 2.44 -3.89 -1.30
CA PHE A 82 3.80 -4.48 -1.32
C PHE A 82 4.86 -3.54 -0.74
N GLY A 83 6.14 -3.93 -0.81
CA GLY A 83 7.19 -3.24 -0.06
C GLY A 83 6.98 -3.40 1.45
N TYR A 84 7.11 -2.31 2.20
CA TYR A 84 6.88 -2.24 3.65
C TYR A 84 5.60 -1.45 4.01
N ALA A 85 4.65 -1.37 3.08
CA ALA A 85 3.42 -0.62 3.25
C ALA A 85 2.55 -1.20 4.38
N ARG A 86 1.78 -0.33 5.04
CA ARG A 86 0.84 -0.72 6.11
C ARG A 86 -0.55 -0.18 5.82
N VAL A 87 -1.53 -1.08 5.75
CA VAL A 87 -2.95 -0.77 5.59
C VAL A 87 -3.70 -1.23 6.83
N GLU A 88 -4.35 -0.31 7.53
CA GLU A 88 -4.89 -0.53 8.88
C GLU A 88 -6.34 -0.03 9.02
N ASP A 89 -6.93 -0.28 10.18
CA ASP A 89 -8.30 0.11 10.53
C ASP A 89 -9.33 -0.39 9.51
N TYR A 90 -10.16 0.49 8.97
CA TYR A 90 -11.23 0.19 8.01
C TYR A 90 -10.91 0.68 6.60
N ALA A 91 -9.62 0.87 6.29
CA ALA A 91 -9.17 1.33 4.99
C ALA A 91 -9.64 0.39 3.86
N ARG A 92 -9.93 0.98 2.70
CA ARG A 92 -10.39 0.26 1.51
C ARG A 92 -9.47 0.55 0.33
N ILE A 93 -8.82 -0.47 -0.18
CA ILE A 93 -8.00 -0.40 -1.40
C ILE A 93 -8.77 -1.12 -2.50
N GLU A 94 -9.24 -0.37 -3.50
CA GLU A 94 -10.19 -0.82 -4.52
C GLU A 94 -9.65 -0.55 -5.94
N GLY A 95 -10.22 -1.23 -6.94
CA GLY A 95 -9.72 -1.17 -8.31
C GLY A 95 -8.35 -1.82 -8.45
N SER A 96 -7.49 -1.26 -9.30
CA SER A 96 -6.10 -1.68 -9.54
C SER A 96 -5.10 -0.92 -8.66
N ALA A 97 -5.56 -0.30 -7.58
CA ALA A 97 -4.75 0.60 -6.78
C ALA A 97 -3.52 -0.11 -6.17
N ARG A 98 -2.42 0.65 -6.07
CA ARG A 98 -1.13 0.16 -5.60
C ARG A 98 -0.70 0.95 -4.36
N VAL A 99 -0.42 0.26 -3.26
CA VAL A 99 0.14 0.86 -2.03
C VAL A 99 1.47 0.19 -1.74
N HIS A 100 2.57 0.94 -1.75
CA HIS A 100 3.90 0.35 -1.63
C HIS A 100 4.93 1.23 -0.93
N GLU A 101 6.19 0.77 -0.93
CA GLU A 101 7.30 1.36 -0.17
C GLU A 101 6.99 1.43 1.32
N PHE A 102 6.93 2.61 1.95
CA PHE A 102 6.66 2.79 3.38
C PHE A 102 5.31 3.49 3.62
N ALA A 103 4.42 3.48 2.62
CA ALA A 103 3.14 4.16 2.69
C ALA A 103 2.25 3.59 3.81
N ARG A 104 1.46 4.46 4.43
CA ARG A 104 0.47 4.08 5.44
C ARG A 104 -0.92 4.56 5.05
N VAL A 105 -1.88 3.63 5.04
CA VAL A 105 -3.30 3.93 4.78
C VAL A 105 -4.13 3.41 5.95
N TYR A 106 -4.88 4.28 6.62
CA TYR A 106 -5.60 3.91 7.86
C TYR A 106 -6.89 4.73 8.04
N GLY A 107 -7.61 4.58 9.15
CA GLY A 107 -8.95 5.14 9.33
C GLY A 107 -10.00 4.52 8.39
N HIS A 108 -10.78 5.36 7.73
CA HIS A 108 -11.79 5.00 6.72
C HIS A 108 -11.35 5.41 5.29
N ALA A 109 -10.05 5.58 5.08
CA ALA A 109 -9.50 6.05 3.81
C ALA A 109 -9.85 5.10 2.65
N LYS A 110 -10.06 5.67 1.46
CA LYS A 110 -10.43 4.95 0.24
C LYS A 110 -9.44 5.24 -0.86
N ILE A 111 -8.75 4.21 -1.33
CA ILE A 111 -7.81 4.29 -2.45
C ILE A 111 -8.43 3.50 -3.60
N ARG A 112 -8.62 4.11 -4.78
CA ARG A 112 -9.47 3.57 -5.85
C ARG A 112 -8.87 3.78 -7.24
N GLY A 113 -9.35 3.02 -8.22
CA GLY A 113 -8.90 3.15 -9.61
C GLY A 113 -7.47 2.64 -9.78
N ASP A 114 -6.68 3.31 -10.62
CA ASP A 114 -5.27 2.99 -10.89
C ASP A 114 -4.31 3.87 -10.05
N SER A 115 -4.77 4.38 -8.91
CA SER A 115 -4.00 5.29 -8.06
C SER A 115 -2.81 4.60 -7.40
N GLN A 116 -1.75 5.37 -7.13
CA GLN A 116 -0.52 4.88 -6.53
C GLN A 116 -0.18 5.68 -5.26
N ILE A 117 0.03 4.96 -4.16
CA ILE A 117 0.48 5.51 -2.88
C ILE A 117 1.83 4.91 -2.54
N SER A 118 2.85 5.76 -2.37
CA SER A 118 4.24 5.32 -2.16
C SER A 118 5.02 6.26 -1.23
N GLY A 119 6.33 6.09 -1.12
CA GLY A 119 7.18 6.83 -0.21
C GLY A 119 6.81 6.58 1.24
N TYR A 120 6.71 7.67 2.01
CA TYR A 120 6.25 7.70 3.40
C TYR A 120 4.85 8.34 3.50
N ALA A 121 4.07 8.30 2.42
CA ALA A 121 2.77 8.96 2.35
C ALA A 121 1.81 8.39 3.39
N ARG A 122 0.98 9.25 3.97
CA ARG A 122 -0.05 8.89 4.95
C ARG A 122 -1.42 9.32 4.48
N ILE A 123 -2.30 8.36 4.25
CA ILE A 123 -3.70 8.61 3.86
C ILE A 123 -4.61 8.09 4.96
N PHE A 124 -5.41 8.95 5.57
CA PHE A 124 -6.19 8.57 6.75
C PHE A 124 -7.49 9.34 6.92
N GLU A 125 -8.21 9.07 8.01
CA GLU A 125 -9.58 9.55 8.25
C GLU A 125 -10.51 9.14 7.10
N ASN A 126 -11.24 10.05 6.44
CA ASN A 126 -12.18 9.76 5.36
C ASN A 126 -11.61 10.12 3.97
N ALA A 127 -10.30 10.34 3.87
CA ALA A 127 -9.66 10.77 2.63
C ALA A 127 -9.90 9.77 1.49
N THR A 128 -10.09 10.29 0.28
CA THR A 128 -10.26 9.48 -0.93
C THR A 128 -9.19 9.84 -1.96
N VAL A 129 -8.49 8.84 -2.47
CA VAL A 129 -7.58 8.95 -3.61
C VAL A 129 -8.12 8.07 -4.73
N CYS A 130 -8.32 8.61 -5.94
CA CYS A 130 -8.89 7.87 -7.06
C CYS A 130 -8.37 8.29 -8.44
N GLY A 131 -8.76 7.54 -9.48
CA GLY A 131 -8.29 7.77 -10.86
C GLY A 131 -6.85 7.25 -11.04
N TYR A 132 -6.00 8.08 -11.64
CA TYR A 132 -4.56 7.85 -11.84
C TYR A 132 -3.70 8.68 -10.86
N ALA A 133 -4.29 9.12 -9.75
CA ALA A 133 -3.62 10.00 -8.80
C ALA A 133 -2.42 9.33 -8.13
N GLN A 134 -1.39 10.12 -7.83
CA GLN A 134 -0.17 9.68 -7.18
C GLN A 134 0.06 10.48 -5.90
N VAL A 135 0.27 9.77 -4.79
CA VAL A 135 0.61 10.39 -3.50
C VAL A 135 1.87 9.74 -2.96
N THR A 136 2.95 10.51 -2.86
CA THR A 136 4.28 10.02 -2.48
C THR A 136 5.00 11.02 -1.55
N GLY A 137 6.28 10.80 -1.27
CA GLY A 137 7.04 11.58 -0.29
C GLY A 137 6.54 11.36 1.13
N LYS A 138 6.71 12.35 2.00
CA LYS A 138 6.15 12.40 3.37
C LYS A 138 4.80 13.13 3.42
N SER A 139 4.05 13.10 2.32
CA SER A 139 2.77 13.78 2.20
C SER A 139 1.69 13.18 3.11
N MET A 140 0.70 14.01 3.44
CA MET A 140 -0.44 13.63 4.28
C MET A 140 -1.74 14.02 3.61
N VAL A 141 -2.66 13.08 3.48
CA VAL A 141 -4.02 13.33 2.99
C VAL A 141 -5.02 12.82 4.02
N PHE A 142 -5.85 13.71 4.56
CA PHE A 142 -6.76 13.39 5.67
C PHE A 142 -8.03 14.26 5.64
N GLY A 143 -8.86 14.19 6.68
CA GLY A 143 -10.20 14.76 6.66
C GLY A 143 -11.10 14.06 5.65
N ASN A 144 -11.86 14.85 4.91
CA ASN A 144 -12.70 14.43 3.78
C ASN A 144 -12.07 14.83 2.43
N ALA A 145 -10.74 14.99 2.38
CA ALA A 145 -10.05 15.42 1.18
C ALA A 145 -10.18 14.39 0.04
N VAL A 146 -10.24 14.89 -1.19
CA VAL A 146 -10.34 14.07 -2.40
C VAL A 146 -9.20 14.42 -3.36
N ILE A 147 -8.39 13.41 -3.71
CA ILE A 147 -7.37 13.49 -4.75
C ILE A 147 -7.82 12.61 -5.91
N ALA A 148 -7.92 13.16 -7.12
CA ALA A 148 -8.52 12.48 -8.25
C ALA A 148 -7.77 12.69 -9.57
N THR A 149 -8.15 11.93 -10.59
CA THR A 149 -7.66 12.09 -11.98
C THR A 149 -6.15 11.90 -12.09
N TYR A 150 -5.37 12.90 -12.50
CA TYR A 150 -3.91 12.80 -12.71
C TYR A 150 -3.12 13.61 -11.67
N ALA A 151 -3.74 13.96 -10.54
CA ALA A 151 -3.11 14.77 -9.51
C ALA A 151 -1.89 14.07 -8.89
N LYS A 152 -0.81 14.83 -8.66
CA LYS A 152 0.43 14.36 -8.04
C LYS A 152 0.71 15.15 -6.77
N ILE A 153 0.74 14.47 -5.63
CA ILE A 153 1.01 15.03 -4.30
C ILE A 153 2.32 14.44 -3.78
N MET A 154 3.29 15.28 -3.44
CA MET A 154 4.66 14.88 -3.15
C MET A 154 5.25 15.60 -1.93
N ASP A 155 6.51 15.27 -1.61
CA ASP A 155 7.32 15.92 -0.58
C ASP A 155 6.63 16.00 0.79
N PHE A 156 6.37 17.19 1.32
CA PHE A 156 5.80 17.41 2.65
C PHE A 156 4.38 17.98 2.58
N ALA A 157 3.70 17.81 1.46
CA ALA A 157 2.37 18.36 1.24
C ALA A 157 1.33 17.81 2.21
N LYS A 158 0.44 18.66 2.73
CA LYS A 158 -0.71 18.28 3.55
C LYS A 158 -2.00 18.72 2.86
N ILE A 159 -2.86 17.77 2.55
CA ILE A 159 -4.18 18.02 1.95
C ILE A 159 -5.26 17.53 2.92
N PHE A 160 -6.14 18.43 3.36
CA PHE A 160 -7.10 18.08 4.42
C PHE A 160 -8.41 18.88 4.37
N GLY A 161 -9.31 18.61 5.32
CA GLY A 161 -10.64 19.23 5.34
C GLY A 161 -11.52 18.68 4.21
N HIS A 162 -12.13 19.55 3.41
CA HIS A 162 -12.97 19.18 2.26
C HIS A 162 -12.28 19.52 0.91
N ALA A 163 -10.94 19.58 0.90
CA ALA A 163 -10.19 19.97 -0.27
C ALA A 163 -10.35 18.95 -1.41
N VAL A 164 -10.51 19.43 -2.64
CA VAL A 164 -10.63 18.61 -3.85
C VAL A 164 -9.50 18.98 -4.80
N ILE A 165 -8.62 18.02 -5.08
CA ILE A 165 -7.55 18.14 -6.07
C ILE A 165 -7.87 17.19 -7.22
N SER A 166 -8.09 17.73 -8.41
CA SER A 166 -8.45 16.95 -9.60
C SER A 166 -7.74 17.50 -10.83
N GLY A 167 -7.87 16.86 -11.99
CA GLY A 167 -7.17 17.29 -13.21
C GLY A 167 -5.68 16.95 -13.21
N VAL A 168 -4.89 17.79 -13.88
CA VAL A 168 -3.42 17.63 -14.05
C VAL A 168 -2.70 18.58 -13.10
N VAL A 169 -2.90 18.36 -11.80
CA VAL A 169 -2.35 19.21 -10.74
C VAL A 169 -1.10 18.58 -10.14
N ARG A 170 -0.09 19.41 -9.88
CA ARG A 170 1.12 19.02 -9.13
C ARG A 170 1.23 19.86 -7.86
N ILE A 171 1.34 19.18 -6.72
CA ILE A 171 1.62 19.79 -5.41
C ILE A 171 2.88 19.14 -4.86
N ASP A 172 3.89 19.96 -4.58
CA ASP A 172 5.17 19.56 -4.03
C ASP A 172 5.70 20.57 -2.99
N GLY A 173 6.90 20.32 -2.47
CA GLY A 173 7.50 21.11 -1.40
C GLY A 173 6.74 21.02 -0.07
N ILE A 174 6.79 22.12 0.69
CA ILE A 174 6.06 22.28 1.95
C ILE A 174 4.79 23.07 1.64
N THR A 175 3.72 22.36 1.30
CA THR A 175 2.46 22.97 0.86
C THR A 175 1.29 22.47 1.71
N GLU A 176 0.39 23.36 2.09
CA GLU A 176 -0.86 22.99 2.78
C GLU A 176 -2.08 23.43 1.94
N VAL A 177 -3.00 22.50 1.69
CA VAL A 177 -4.28 22.79 1.03
C VAL A 177 -5.40 22.26 1.90
N SER A 178 -6.35 23.12 2.25
CA SER A 178 -7.39 22.79 3.24
C SER A 178 -8.72 23.48 2.95
N GLY A 179 -9.71 23.23 3.82
CA GLY A 179 -11.04 23.84 3.70
C GLY A 179 -11.82 23.30 2.51
N HIS A 180 -12.66 24.15 1.89
CA HIS A 180 -13.43 23.83 0.68
C HIS A 180 -12.70 24.21 -0.61
N THR A 181 -11.36 24.08 -0.62
CA THR A 181 -10.54 24.46 -1.77
C THR A 181 -10.71 23.46 -2.91
N MET A 182 -10.78 23.96 -4.15
CA MET A 182 -10.80 23.14 -5.36
C MET A 182 -9.65 23.54 -6.28
N LEU A 183 -8.72 22.61 -6.50
CA LEU A 183 -7.67 22.71 -7.52
C LEU A 183 -7.99 21.76 -8.67
N LYS A 184 -7.86 22.24 -9.91
CA LYS A 184 -8.21 21.54 -11.15
C LYS A 184 -7.09 21.69 -12.17
#